data_AF-A0A6P8CXW4-F1
#
_entry.id   AF-A0A6P8CXW4-F1
#
_cell.length_a   1.000
_cell.length_b   1.000
_cell.length_c   1.000
_cell.angle_alpha   90.00
_cell.angle_beta   90.00
_cell.angle_gamma   90.00
#
_symmetry.space_group_name_H-M   'P 1'
#
loop_
_entity.id
_entity.type
_entity.pdbx_description
1 polymer ?
#
loop_
_entity_poly.entity_id
_entity_poly.type
_entity_poly.pdbx_seq_one_letter_code
_entity_poly.pdbx_strand_id
1 'polypeptide(L)'
;MKQLLMERFGFVEESIRILTEEEKDQRRIPTKKNIQEALDWLVQDSRSGDSLVFYFSGHGLRVLENIEGDELDGFDESICPVDFTKEGTILDDEINSRIIRPLKEGVTLHAIVDSCHSGTILDLPNVYDYKLGKWSDNRPPSGATKGTMGGLAISLSACADAEIAADTS
;
A
#
# COMPACT_ATOMS: atom_id res chain seq x y z
N MET A 1 7.33 -10.91 -9.49
CA MET A 1 5.89 -10.84 -9.15
C MET A 1 4.95 -11.18 -10.32
N LYS A 2 4.97 -10.47 -11.47
CA LYS A 2 4.06 -10.71 -12.61
C LYS A 2 3.89 -12.20 -13.00
N GLN A 3 5.01 -12.89 -13.24
CA GLN A 3 5.00 -14.30 -13.64
C GLN A 3 4.34 -15.20 -12.59
N LEU A 4 4.55 -14.94 -11.31
CA LEU A 4 3.92 -15.69 -10.22
C LEU A 4 2.39 -15.53 -10.25
N LEU A 5 1.90 -14.29 -10.42
CA LEU A 5 0.46 -14.01 -10.50
C LEU A 5 -0.18 -14.73 -11.69
N MET A 6 0.48 -14.73 -12.85
CA MET A 6 -0.04 -15.39 -14.05
C MET A 6 0.00 -16.92 -13.92
N GLU A 7 1.14 -17.49 -13.55
CA GLU A 7 1.35 -18.94 -13.60
C GLU A 7 0.74 -19.70 -12.43
N ARG A 8 0.62 -19.08 -11.25
CA ARG A 8 0.16 -19.76 -10.03
C ARG A 8 -1.22 -19.31 -9.56
N PHE A 9 -1.55 -18.03 -9.80
CA PHE A 9 -2.79 -17.43 -9.32
C PHE A 9 -3.79 -17.13 -10.44
N GLY A 10 -3.44 -17.40 -11.69
CA GLY A 10 -4.36 -17.32 -12.83
C GLY A 10 -4.73 -15.90 -13.25
N PHE A 11 -3.96 -14.88 -12.86
CA PHE A 11 -4.17 -13.52 -13.34
C PHE A 11 -3.88 -13.45 -14.84
N VAL A 12 -4.78 -12.83 -15.60
CA VAL A 12 -4.55 -12.56 -17.02
C VAL A 12 -3.62 -11.36 -17.17
N GLU A 13 -2.84 -11.31 -18.25
CA GLU A 13 -1.85 -10.25 -18.41
C GLU A 13 -2.48 -8.85 -18.48
N GLU A 14 -3.67 -8.76 -19.07
CA GLU A 14 -4.42 -7.51 -19.24
C GLU A 14 -4.95 -6.95 -17.91
N SER A 15 -5.07 -7.79 -16.88
CA SER A 15 -5.47 -7.38 -15.53
C SER A 15 -4.26 -7.03 -14.65
N ILE A 16 -3.05 -6.93 -15.21
CA ILE A 16 -1.84 -6.57 -14.47
C ILE A 16 -1.29 -5.26 -15.03
N ARG A 17 -1.27 -4.23 -14.19
CA ARG A 17 -0.58 -2.97 -14.48
C ARG A 17 0.76 -2.94 -13.75
N ILE A 18 1.83 -2.71 -14.51
CA ILE A 18 3.20 -2.62 -13.98
C ILE A 18 3.71 -1.22 -14.23
N LEU A 19 4.26 -0.60 -13.19
CA LEU A 19 4.98 0.66 -13.28
C LEU A 19 6.46 0.41 -12.93
N THR A 20 7.39 0.74 -13.82
CA THR A 20 8.84 0.64 -13.57
C THR A 20 9.61 1.76 -14.30
N GLU A 21 10.81 2.09 -13.83
CA GLU A 21 11.64 3.14 -14.43
C GLU A 21 12.18 2.77 -15.83
N GLU A 22 12.24 1.47 -16.14
CA GLU A 22 12.74 0.94 -17.41
C GLU A 22 11.69 0.95 -18.55
N GLU A 23 10.46 1.38 -18.26
CA GLU A 23 9.36 1.37 -19.22
C GLU A 23 9.49 2.46 -20.28
N LYS A 24 9.12 2.11 -21.53
CA LYS A 24 9.12 3.06 -22.65
C LYS A 24 7.86 3.93 -22.69
N ASP A 25 6.73 3.40 -22.23
CA ASP A 25 5.49 4.17 -22.11
C ASP A 25 5.59 5.07 -20.88
N GLN A 26 5.55 6.39 -21.10
CA GLN A 26 5.62 7.40 -20.04
C GLN A 26 4.51 7.25 -18.99
N ARG A 27 3.37 6.63 -19.35
CA ARG A 27 2.27 6.33 -18.41
C ARG A 27 2.57 5.14 -17.49
N ARG A 28 3.66 4.41 -17.76
CA ARG A 28 4.13 3.27 -16.96
C ARG A 28 5.36 3.60 -16.12
N ILE A 29 5.85 4.82 -16.17
CA ILE A 29 6.89 5.28 -15.24
C ILE A 29 6.24 5.52 -13.87
N PRO A 30 6.85 5.11 -12.73
CA PRO A 30 6.26 5.24 -11.39
C PRO A 30 6.36 6.67 -10.85
N THR A 31 5.79 7.64 -11.58
CA THR A 31 5.61 9.02 -11.10
C THR A 31 4.47 9.08 -10.07
N LYS A 32 4.45 10.12 -9.23
CA LYS A 32 3.40 10.30 -8.21
C LYS A 32 2.01 10.16 -8.80
N LYS A 33 1.79 10.87 -9.91
CA LYS A 33 0.54 10.85 -10.66
C LYS A 33 0.20 9.46 -11.19
N ASN A 34 1.14 8.77 -11.84
CA ASN A 34 0.87 7.46 -12.44
C ASN A 34 0.58 6.39 -11.38
N ILE A 35 1.26 6.46 -10.23
CA ILE A 35 0.99 5.57 -9.09
C ILE A 35 -0.42 5.82 -8.56
N GLN A 36 -0.80 7.07 -8.31
CA GLN A 36 -2.15 7.42 -7.85
C GLN A 36 -3.24 6.95 -8.83
N GLU A 37 -3.04 7.14 -10.15
CA GLU A 37 -3.96 6.64 -11.18
C GLU A 37 -4.01 5.11 -11.24
N ALA A 38 -2.90 4.41 -10.95
CA ALA A 38 -2.87 2.96 -10.89
C ALA A 38 -3.56 2.41 -9.63
N LEU A 39 -3.45 3.09 -8.50
CA LEU A 39 -4.18 2.77 -7.28
C LEU A 39 -5.69 2.91 -7.50
N ASP A 40 -6.14 4.00 -8.11
CA ASP A 40 -7.56 4.19 -8.46
C ASP A 40 -8.04 3.10 -9.41
N TRP A 41 -7.26 2.81 -10.45
CA TRP A 41 -7.58 1.74 -11.40
C TRP A 41 -7.70 0.36 -10.75
N LEU A 42 -6.88 0.07 -9.73
CA LEU A 42 -6.84 -1.24 -9.08
C LEU A 42 -8.18 -1.60 -8.42
N VAL A 43 -8.82 -0.62 -7.78
CA VAL A 43 -10.11 -0.83 -7.09
C VAL A 43 -11.31 -0.46 -7.95
N GLN A 44 -11.08 0.22 -9.06
CA GLN A 44 -12.12 0.66 -9.99
C GLN A 44 -12.97 -0.53 -10.45
N ASP A 45 -14.29 -0.38 -10.36
CA ASP A 45 -15.28 -1.36 -10.81
C ASP A 45 -15.20 -2.74 -10.14
N SER A 46 -14.42 -2.89 -9.06
CA SER A 46 -14.34 -4.12 -8.26
C SER A 46 -15.70 -4.54 -7.70
N ARG A 47 -15.92 -5.85 -7.66
CA ARG A 47 -17.17 -6.51 -7.28
C ARG A 47 -16.90 -7.64 -6.30
N SER A 48 -17.92 -8.00 -5.54
CA SER A 48 -17.88 -9.15 -4.64
C SER A 48 -17.38 -10.40 -5.39
N GLY A 49 -16.32 -11.03 -4.86
CA GLY A 49 -15.62 -12.17 -5.45
C GLY A 49 -14.27 -11.81 -6.07
N ASP A 50 -13.98 -10.53 -6.32
CA ASP A 50 -12.70 -10.10 -6.90
C ASP A 50 -11.55 -10.21 -5.89
N SER A 51 -10.38 -10.61 -6.39
CA SER A 51 -9.12 -10.66 -5.64
C SER A 51 -8.11 -9.71 -6.29
N LEU A 52 -7.80 -8.63 -5.58
CA LEU A 52 -6.88 -7.59 -6.00
C LEU A 52 -5.49 -7.82 -5.40
N VAL A 53 -4.45 -7.40 -6.11
CA VAL A 53 -3.07 -7.44 -5.62
C VAL A 53 -2.43 -6.08 -5.80
N PHE A 54 -1.94 -5.50 -4.71
CA PHE A 54 -1.04 -4.36 -4.71
C PHE A 54 0.36 -4.84 -4.34
N TYR A 55 1.34 -4.61 -5.21
CA TYR A 55 2.73 -4.92 -4.95
C TYR A 55 3.56 -3.66 -5.12
N PHE A 56 4.32 -3.31 -4.08
CA PHE A 56 5.26 -2.20 -4.11
C PHE A 56 6.62 -2.67 -3.61
N SER A 57 7.67 -2.24 -4.31
CA SER A 57 9.05 -2.39 -3.87
C SER A 57 9.79 -1.12 -4.24
N GLY A 58 10.42 -0.49 -3.27
CA GLY A 58 11.06 0.81 -3.44
C GLY A 58 11.26 1.54 -2.12
N HIS A 59 11.67 2.80 -2.21
CA HIS A 59 11.94 3.61 -1.02
C HIS A 59 10.66 4.03 -0.30
N GLY A 60 10.75 3.97 1.02
CA GLY A 60 9.74 4.44 1.95
C GLY A 60 10.37 5.44 2.91
N LEU A 61 9.60 6.44 3.30
CA LEU A 61 10.01 7.49 4.23
C LEU A 61 8.95 7.65 5.30
N ARG A 62 9.40 8.12 6.46
CA ARG A 62 8.55 8.47 7.58
C ARG A 62 8.62 9.97 7.82
N VAL A 63 7.48 10.63 7.95
CA VAL A 63 7.35 12.08 8.15
C VAL A 63 6.49 12.36 9.38
N LEU A 64 6.63 13.53 10.01
CA LEU A 64 5.76 13.89 11.13
C LEU A 64 4.30 13.98 10.65
N GLU A 65 3.38 13.44 11.45
CA GLU A 65 1.96 13.45 11.13
C GLU A 65 1.46 14.89 10.89
N ASN A 66 0.60 15.04 9.91
CA ASN A 66 0.01 16.34 9.58
C ASN A 66 -1.25 16.66 10.42
N ILE A 67 -1.90 15.63 10.96
CA ILE A 67 -3.09 15.69 11.81
C ILE A 67 -2.73 15.04 13.15
N GLU A 68 -2.91 15.78 14.24
CA GLU A 68 -2.55 15.28 15.57
C GLU A 68 -3.38 14.04 15.96
N GLY A 69 -2.67 12.96 16.31
CA GLY A 69 -3.26 11.69 16.69
C GLY A 69 -3.87 10.91 15.53
N ASP A 70 -3.46 11.18 14.30
CA ASP A 70 -3.81 10.33 13.16
C ASP A 70 -2.96 9.06 13.11
N GLU A 71 -1.77 9.09 13.73
CA GLU A 71 -0.93 7.92 13.91
C GLU A 71 -0.62 7.63 15.39
N LEU A 72 -0.44 6.35 15.73
CA LEU A 72 -0.18 5.96 17.13
C LEU A 72 1.17 6.47 17.66
N ASP A 73 2.14 6.64 16.76
CA ASP A 73 3.48 7.09 17.10
C ASP A 73 3.77 8.53 16.65
N GLY A 74 2.80 9.17 15.99
CA GLY A 74 2.84 10.55 15.53
C GLY A 74 3.56 10.77 14.19
N PHE A 75 3.70 9.75 13.35
CA PHE A 75 4.36 9.86 12.06
C PHE A 75 3.62 9.12 10.97
N ASP A 76 3.46 9.77 9.81
CA ASP A 76 2.94 9.15 8.60
C ASP A 76 4.06 8.39 7.87
N GLU A 77 3.74 7.20 7.39
CA GLU A 77 4.54 6.46 6.42
C GLU A 77 4.25 6.93 4.99
N SER A 78 5.21 6.74 4.09
CA SER A 78 5.04 7.14 2.70
C SER A 78 5.91 6.34 1.75
N ILE A 79 5.44 6.19 0.51
CA ILE A 79 6.25 5.66 -0.60
C ILE A 79 6.82 6.79 -1.44
N CYS A 80 7.99 6.56 -2.04
CA CYS A 80 8.67 7.51 -2.91
C CYS A 80 8.47 7.17 -4.40
N PRO A 81 7.66 7.94 -5.14
CA PRO A 81 7.66 7.92 -6.61
C PRO A 81 9.01 8.34 -7.18
N VAL A 82 9.29 8.05 -8.46
CA VAL A 82 10.57 8.44 -9.10
C VAL A 82 10.77 9.96 -9.13
N ASP A 83 9.70 10.75 -9.12
CA ASP A 83 9.69 12.21 -9.13
C ASP A 83 9.44 12.84 -7.75
N PHE A 84 9.62 12.07 -6.65
CA PHE A 84 9.32 12.52 -5.29
C PHE A 84 10.07 13.79 -4.86
N THR A 85 11.26 14.04 -5.40
CA THR A 85 12.04 15.26 -5.12
C THR A 85 11.34 16.53 -5.60
N LYS A 86 10.44 16.42 -6.58
CA LYS A 86 9.68 17.54 -7.16
C LYS A 86 8.20 17.51 -6.77
N GLU A 87 7.58 16.34 -6.78
CA GLU A 87 6.13 16.17 -6.57
C GLU A 87 5.77 15.67 -5.14
N GLY A 88 6.78 15.37 -4.32
CA GLY A 88 6.62 14.82 -2.97
C GLY A 88 6.39 13.31 -2.95
N THR A 89 6.34 12.74 -1.75
CA THR A 89 5.99 11.34 -1.51
C THR A 89 4.48 11.13 -1.59
N ILE A 90 4.03 9.87 -1.52
CA ILE A 90 2.62 9.51 -1.36
C ILE A 90 2.45 8.95 0.04
N LEU A 91 1.67 9.62 0.89
CA LEU A 91 1.42 9.19 2.27
C LEU A 91 0.53 7.94 2.31
N ASP A 92 0.70 7.12 3.33
CA ASP A 92 -0.19 6.02 3.73
C ASP A 92 -1.67 6.41 3.70
N ASP A 93 -2.02 7.59 4.18
CA ASP A 93 -3.37 8.10 4.26
C ASP A 93 -3.97 8.37 2.85
N GLU A 94 -3.11 8.79 1.90
CA GLU A 94 -3.44 8.87 0.47
C GLU A 94 -3.63 7.48 -0.14
N ILE A 95 -2.81 6.50 0.23
CA ILE A 95 -2.94 5.11 -0.26
C ILE A 95 -4.23 4.50 0.30
N ASN A 96 -4.45 4.61 1.60
CA ASN A 96 -5.60 4.10 2.34
C ASN A 96 -6.91 4.63 1.75
N SER A 97 -7.01 5.94 1.55
CA SER A 97 -8.19 6.57 0.95
C SER A 97 -8.50 6.09 -0.47
N ARG A 98 -7.48 5.65 -1.22
CA ARG A 98 -7.63 5.18 -2.61
C ARG A 98 -7.92 3.70 -2.74
N ILE A 99 -7.34 2.82 -1.90
CA ILE A 99 -7.46 1.37 -2.08
C ILE A 99 -8.05 0.60 -0.89
N ILE A 100 -8.06 1.18 0.32
CA ILE A 100 -8.57 0.53 1.52
C ILE A 100 -10.00 0.97 1.81
N ARG A 101 -10.23 2.27 2.05
CA ARG A 101 -11.56 2.82 2.33
C ARG A 101 -12.59 2.43 1.26
N PRO A 102 -12.32 2.47 -0.06
CA PRO A 102 -13.31 2.12 -1.07
C PRO A 102 -13.57 0.61 -1.22
N LEU A 103 -12.83 -0.25 -0.51
CA LEU A 103 -12.91 -1.70 -0.69
C LEU A 103 -14.24 -2.27 -0.20
N LYS A 104 -15.08 -2.71 -1.13
CA LYS A 104 -16.46 -3.15 -0.90
C LYS A 104 -16.52 -4.58 -0.37
N GLU A 105 -17.66 -4.91 0.25
CA GLU A 105 -17.99 -6.26 0.68
C GLU A 105 -17.73 -7.32 -0.41
N GLY A 106 -17.08 -8.40 0.01
CA GLY A 106 -16.72 -9.54 -0.85
C GLY A 106 -15.50 -9.31 -1.74
N VAL A 107 -14.89 -8.12 -1.77
CA VAL A 107 -13.60 -7.88 -2.44
C VAL A 107 -12.46 -8.16 -1.47
N THR A 108 -11.42 -8.85 -1.94
CA THR A 108 -10.19 -9.07 -1.16
C THR A 108 -9.02 -8.35 -1.80
N LEU A 109 -8.29 -7.53 -1.04
CA LEU A 109 -7.04 -6.90 -1.44
C LEU A 109 -5.87 -7.56 -0.70
N HIS A 110 -4.89 -8.04 -1.47
CA HIS A 110 -3.62 -8.53 -0.96
C HIS A 110 -2.54 -7.49 -1.29
N ALA A 111 -2.01 -6.84 -0.27
CA ALA A 111 -0.91 -5.92 -0.39
C ALA A 111 0.40 -6.58 0.04
N ILE A 112 1.44 -6.39 -0.76
CA ILE A 112 2.80 -6.85 -0.48
C ILE A 112 3.69 -5.62 -0.65
N VAL A 113 4.24 -5.14 0.45
CA VAL A 113 5.01 -3.89 0.47
C VAL A 113 6.42 -4.17 0.97
N ASP A 114 7.37 -4.04 0.06
CA ASP A 114 8.80 -4.21 0.32
C ASP A 114 9.46 -2.82 0.37
N SER A 115 9.38 -2.19 1.54
CA SER A 115 9.89 -0.85 1.77
C SER A 115 10.26 -0.63 3.24
N CYS A 116 11.17 0.31 3.51
CA CYS A 116 11.43 0.79 4.87
C CYS A 116 10.15 1.42 5.43
N HIS A 117 9.88 1.25 6.73
CA HIS A 117 8.70 1.85 7.39
C HIS A 117 7.39 1.49 6.66
N SER A 118 7.13 0.19 6.49
CA SER A 118 5.97 -0.29 5.71
C SER A 118 4.98 -1.14 6.49
N GLY A 119 5.18 -1.32 7.81
CA GLY A 119 4.29 -2.07 8.69
C GLY A 119 2.89 -1.49 8.75
N THR A 120 2.79 -0.16 8.73
CA THR A 120 1.53 0.59 8.81
C THR A 120 1.14 1.33 7.52
N ILE A 121 1.85 1.17 6.40
CA ILE A 121 1.66 1.90 5.11
C ILE A 121 0.23 1.90 4.48
N LEU A 122 -0.70 1.12 5.04
CA LEU A 122 -2.10 1.04 4.60
C LEU A 122 -3.09 1.40 5.71
N ASP A 123 -2.62 1.82 6.89
CA ASP A 123 -3.39 2.15 8.08
C ASP A 123 -4.44 1.11 8.47
N LEU A 124 -4.07 -0.16 8.35
CA LEU A 124 -4.97 -1.24 8.73
C LEU A 124 -5.15 -1.24 10.25
N PRO A 125 -6.39 -1.39 10.76
CA PRO A 125 -6.69 -1.23 12.18
C PRO A 125 -6.13 -2.36 13.06
N ASN A 126 -5.69 -3.46 12.47
CA ASN A 126 -5.13 -4.60 13.18
C ASN A 126 -3.77 -4.94 12.58
N VAL A 127 -2.74 -4.91 13.41
CA VAL A 127 -1.37 -5.26 13.02
C VAL A 127 -0.97 -6.51 13.80
N TYR A 128 -0.36 -7.48 13.12
CA TYR A 128 0.15 -8.68 13.78
C TYR A 128 1.66 -8.55 14.01
N ASP A 129 2.06 -8.51 15.27
CA ASP A 129 3.47 -8.54 15.65
C ASP A 129 3.95 -10.00 15.69
N TYR A 130 4.76 -10.38 14.70
CA TYR A 130 5.29 -11.74 14.60
C TYR A 130 6.27 -12.09 15.72
N LYS A 131 6.99 -11.11 16.28
CA LYS A 131 7.96 -11.31 17.37
C LYS A 131 7.22 -11.58 18.68
N LEU A 132 6.10 -10.89 18.91
CA LEU A 132 5.26 -11.04 20.09
C LEU A 132 4.15 -12.08 19.93
N GLY A 133 3.88 -12.54 18.71
CA GLY A 133 2.85 -13.53 18.39
C GLY A 133 1.44 -13.03 18.71
N LYS A 134 1.17 -11.73 18.55
CA LYS A 134 -0.09 -11.11 18.97
C LYS A 134 -0.59 -10.06 17.98
N TRP A 135 -1.90 -9.89 17.95
CA TRP A 135 -2.55 -8.75 17.30
C TRP A 135 -2.51 -7.51 18.20
N SER A 136 -2.21 -6.37 17.61
CA SER A 136 -2.32 -5.04 18.20
C SER A 136 -3.35 -4.20 17.45
N ASP A 137 -4.01 -3.33 18.21
CA ASP A 137 -4.91 -2.30 17.70
C ASP A 137 -4.08 -1.13 17.16
N ASN A 138 -4.27 -0.80 15.89
CA ASN A 138 -3.62 0.30 15.18
C ASN A 138 -4.62 1.40 14.78
N ARG A 139 -5.77 1.49 15.47
CA ARG A 139 -6.73 2.56 15.19
C ARG A 139 -6.19 3.91 15.67
N PRO A 140 -6.40 4.98 14.87
CA PRO A 140 -5.86 6.29 15.19
C PRO A 140 -6.54 6.88 16.44
N PRO A 141 -5.79 7.52 17.35
CA PRO A 141 -6.33 8.24 18.50
C PRO A 141 -7.38 9.30 18.15
N SER A 142 -7.28 9.90 16.95
CA SER A 142 -8.23 10.86 16.39
C SER A 142 -9.65 10.31 16.23
N GLY A 143 -9.81 8.99 16.22
CA GLY A 143 -11.06 8.30 15.93
C GLY A 143 -11.42 8.26 14.45
N ALA A 144 -10.51 8.68 13.56
CA ALA A 144 -10.70 8.57 12.12
C ALA A 144 -10.94 7.11 11.70
N THR A 145 -11.86 6.91 10.74
CA THR A 145 -12.13 5.57 10.20
C THR A 145 -11.22 5.32 9.01
N LYS A 146 -10.17 4.51 9.22
CA LYS A 146 -9.21 4.07 8.20
C LYS A 146 -9.48 2.64 7.67
N GLY A 147 -10.64 2.05 8.01
CA GLY A 147 -11.04 0.70 7.62
C GLY A 147 -11.73 0.61 6.25
N THR A 148 -12.02 -0.62 5.81
CA THR A 148 -12.70 -0.92 4.52
C THR A 148 -14.22 -0.70 4.59
N MET A 149 -14.88 -0.61 3.44
CA MET A 149 -16.36 -0.67 3.31
C MET A 149 -16.90 -2.11 3.26
N GLY A 150 -16.35 -2.99 4.12
CA GLY A 150 -16.75 -4.39 4.24
C GLY A 150 -15.90 -5.38 3.44
N GLY A 151 -14.96 -4.91 2.61
CA GLY A 151 -13.96 -5.76 1.98
C GLY A 151 -12.89 -6.25 2.95
N LEU A 152 -12.08 -7.21 2.51
CA LEU A 152 -10.95 -7.74 3.28
C LEU A 152 -9.63 -7.20 2.73
N ALA A 153 -8.86 -6.48 3.53
CA ALA A 153 -7.51 -6.06 3.18
C ALA A 153 -6.49 -6.82 4.03
N ILE A 154 -5.47 -7.39 3.37
CA ILE A 154 -4.36 -8.10 4.01
C ILE A 154 -3.07 -7.45 3.52
N SER A 155 -2.23 -7.00 4.45
CA SER A 155 -0.90 -6.46 4.13
C SER A 155 0.19 -7.41 4.62
N LEU A 156 1.18 -7.65 3.78
CA LEU A 156 2.44 -8.32 4.12
C LEU A 156 3.56 -7.32 3.88
N SER A 157 4.14 -6.79 4.96
CA SER A 157 5.26 -5.86 4.89
C SER A 157 6.59 -6.57 5.18
N ALA A 158 7.64 -6.14 4.49
CA ALA A 158 9.00 -6.67 4.68
C ALA A 158 9.72 -6.06 5.90
N CYS A 159 9.18 -5.00 6.49
CA CYS A 159 9.82 -4.23 7.56
C CYS A 159 8.82 -3.88 8.67
N ALA A 160 9.26 -3.94 9.94
CA ALA A 160 8.56 -3.27 11.03
C ALA A 160 8.80 -1.76 10.95
N ASP A 161 7.90 -0.92 11.45
CA ASP A 161 7.97 0.55 11.27
C ASP A 161 9.22 1.20 11.89
N ALA A 162 9.93 0.48 12.75
CA ALA A 162 11.20 0.90 13.34
C ALA A 162 12.47 0.40 12.60
N GLU A 163 12.33 -0.35 11.50
CA GLU A 163 13.44 -0.97 10.78
C GLU A 163 13.63 -0.35 9.39
N ILE A 164 14.89 -0.30 8.93
CA ILE A 164 15.27 0.11 7.58
C ILE A 164 15.36 -1.17 6.74
N ALA A 165 14.66 -1.25 5.61
CA ALA A 165 14.79 -2.36 4.67
C ALA A 165 16.24 -2.43 4.16
N ALA A 166 16.79 -3.64 4.11
CA ALA A 166 18.14 -3.84 3.61
C ALA A 166 18.19 -3.57 2.10
N ASP A 167 19.14 -2.75 1.65
CA ASP A 167 19.39 -2.54 0.22
C ASP A 167 19.65 -3.89 -0.46
N THR A 168 18.86 -4.20 -1.49
CA THR A 168 19.15 -5.34 -2.36
C THR A 168 20.17 -4.86 -3.40
N SER A 169 21.37 -5.44 -3.35
CA SER A 169 22.46 -5.19 -4.31
C SER A 169 22.44 -6.19 -5.47
#